data_AF-A0A2H6N1W7-F1
#
_entry.id   AF-A0A2H6N1W7-F1
#
_cell.length_a   1.000
_cell.length_b   1.000
_cell.length_c   1.000
_cell.angle_alpha   90.00
_cell.angle_beta   90.00
_cell.angle_gamma   90.00
#
_symmetry.space_group_name_H-M   'P 1'
#
loop_
_entity.id
_entity.type
_entity.pdbx_description
1 polymer ?
#
loop_
_entity_poly.entity_id
_entity_poly.type
_entity_poly.pdbx_seq_one_letter_code
_entity_poly.pdbx_strand_id
1 'polypeptide(L)'
;MYPDLIRDHKHHLRLHRQCCSGKELVDALLSAGLSVQTRSQALGLCQVLMDEGVLAHVRQESYFQDRDANFFRFVALEPSAEDRDGEELLEALALLTQLGPTALLTTILRKP
;
A
#
# COMPACT_ATOMS: atom_id res chain seq x y z
N MET A 1 -5.45 8.97 -13.03
CA MET A 1 -6.21 8.97 -11.76
C MET A 1 -6.92 7.63 -11.67
N TYR A 2 -6.75 6.87 -10.57
CA TYR A 2 -7.38 5.56 -10.35
C TYR A 2 -8.63 5.78 -9.47
N PRO A 3 -9.82 6.05 -10.03
CA PRO A 3 -10.97 6.48 -9.23
C PRO A 3 -11.58 5.34 -8.41
N ASP A 4 -11.24 4.10 -8.74
CA ASP A 4 -11.79 2.88 -8.14
C ASP A 4 -10.69 1.93 -7.63
N LEU A 5 -9.59 2.48 -7.09
CA LEU A 5 -8.47 1.66 -6.59
C LEU A 5 -8.94 0.63 -5.55
N ILE A 6 -9.74 1.08 -4.57
CA ILE A 6 -10.30 0.21 -3.54
C ILE A 6 -11.69 -0.25 -3.98
N ARG A 7 -11.82 -1.52 -4.34
CA ARG A 7 -13.06 -2.10 -4.86
C ARG A 7 -13.18 -3.59 -4.55
N ASP A 8 -14.37 -4.13 -4.80
CA ASP A 8 -14.63 -5.56 -4.67
C ASP A 8 -14.00 -6.31 -5.87
N HIS A 9 -13.08 -7.23 -5.59
CA HIS A 9 -12.39 -8.05 -6.57
C HIS A 9 -12.92 -9.50 -6.54
N LYS A 10 -13.29 -10.05 -7.70
CA LYS A 10 -13.68 -11.46 -7.83
C LYS A 10 -12.49 -12.25 -8.38
N HIS A 11 -11.91 -13.14 -7.58
CA HIS A 11 -10.76 -13.95 -7.96
C HIS A 11 -10.93 -15.40 -7.49
N HIS A 12 -10.65 -16.39 -8.36
CA HIS A 12 -10.87 -17.82 -8.10
C HIS A 12 -12.22 -18.14 -7.42
N LEU A 13 -13.32 -17.57 -7.93
CA LEU A 13 -14.68 -17.73 -7.39
C LEU A 13 -14.88 -17.18 -5.96
N ARG A 14 -13.89 -16.51 -5.38
CA ARG A 14 -14.00 -15.79 -4.11
C ARG A 14 -14.19 -14.29 -4.37
N LEU A 15 -14.99 -13.67 -3.50
CA LEU A 15 -15.18 -12.23 -3.48
C LEU A 15 -14.29 -11.63 -2.39
N HIS A 16 -13.32 -10.82 -2.79
CA HIS A 16 -12.48 -10.02 -1.91
C HIS A 16 -13.00 -8.59 -1.88
N ARG A 17 -13.61 -8.18 -0.76
CA ARG A 17 -14.28 -6.88 -0.67
C ARG A 17 -13.30 -5.76 -0.32
N GLN A 18 -13.53 -4.57 -0.86
CA GLN A 18 -12.79 -3.34 -0.53
C GLN A 18 -11.27 -3.56 -0.47
N CYS A 19 -10.67 -4.06 -1.56
CA CYS A 19 -9.24 -4.29 -1.66
C CYS A 19 -8.69 -3.70 -2.97
N CYS A 20 -7.37 -3.71 -3.10
CA CYS A 20 -6.66 -3.36 -4.32
C CYS A 20 -5.58 -4.42 -4.58
N SER A 21 -5.14 -4.61 -5.82
CA SER A 21 -3.93 -5.38 -6.07
C SER A 21 -2.69 -4.57 -5.66
N GLY A 22 -1.62 -5.26 -5.28
CA GLY A 22 -0.36 -4.59 -4.92
C GLY A 22 0.19 -3.76 -6.08
N LYS A 23 -0.02 -4.20 -7.32
CA LYS A 23 0.38 -3.45 -8.51
C LYS A 23 -0.45 -2.20 -8.74
N GLU A 24 -1.78 -2.28 -8.66
CA GLU A 24 -2.64 -1.10 -8.77
C GLU A 24 -2.28 -0.05 -7.69
N LEU A 25 -1.97 -0.51 -6.47
CA LEU A 25 -1.54 0.39 -5.39
C LEU A 25 -0.21 1.09 -5.71
N VAL A 26 0.78 0.37 -6.23
CA VAL A 26 2.07 0.96 -6.65
C VAL A 26 1.86 1.94 -7.80
N ASP A 27 1.05 1.58 -8.79
CA ASP A 27 0.76 2.46 -9.93
C ASP A 27 0.02 3.73 -9.48
N ALA A 28 -0.89 3.61 -8.51
CA ALA A 28 -1.60 4.76 -7.94
C ALA A 28 -0.64 5.70 -7.19
N LEU A 29 0.28 5.17 -6.38
CA LEU A 29 1.30 5.97 -5.69
C LEU A 29 2.20 6.72 -6.66
N LEU A 30 2.66 6.05 -7.73
CA LEU A 30 3.48 6.68 -8.77
C LEU A 30 2.69 7.72 -9.57
N SER A 31 1.42 7.44 -9.90
CA SER A 31 0.57 8.37 -10.62
C SER A 31 0.19 9.60 -9.78
N ALA A 32 0.18 9.48 -8.45
CA ALA A 32 -0.06 10.62 -7.56
C ALA A 32 1.12 11.60 -7.58
N GLY A 33 2.34 11.12 -7.83
CA GLY A 33 3.54 11.96 -7.93
C GLY A 33 3.95 12.64 -6.62
N LEU A 34 3.37 12.22 -5.49
CA LEU A 34 3.62 12.75 -4.16
C LEU A 34 4.75 11.93 -3.50
N SER A 35 5.96 12.49 -3.50
CA SER A 35 7.23 11.97 -2.93
C SER A 35 7.76 10.60 -3.42
N VAL A 36 6.90 9.74 -3.98
CA VAL A 36 7.25 8.42 -4.52
C VAL A 36 7.53 8.52 -6.02
N GLN A 37 8.77 8.22 -6.41
CA GLN A 37 9.23 8.35 -7.81
C GLN A 37 9.59 7.00 -8.46
N THR A 38 9.72 5.94 -7.66
CA THR A 38 10.14 4.62 -8.13
C THR A 38 9.28 3.52 -7.53
N ARG A 39 9.13 2.39 -8.24
CA ARG A 39 8.41 1.21 -7.71
C ARG A 39 9.06 0.70 -6.41
N SER A 40 10.38 0.81 -6.27
CA SER A 40 11.10 0.43 -5.05
C SER A 40 10.72 1.28 -3.84
N GLN A 41 10.55 2.59 -4.02
CA GLN A 41 10.05 3.47 -2.96
C GLN A 41 8.61 3.12 -2.59
N ALA A 42 7.75 2.88 -3.58
CA ALA A 42 6.37 2.47 -3.35
C ALA A 42 6.30 1.13 -2.57
N LEU A 43 7.12 0.15 -2.94
CA LEU A 43 7.25 -1.12 -2.22
C LEU A 43 7.63 -0.90 -0.75
N GLY A 44 8.62 -0.04 -0.48
CA GLY A 44 9.05 0.27 0.88
C GLY A 44 7.98 0.97 1.70
N LEU A 45 7.32 1.97 1.11
CA LEU A 45 6.19 2.66 1.74
C LEU A 45 5.07 1.68 2.10
N CYS A 46 4.66 0.83 1.16
CA CYS A 46 3.62 -0.17 1.41
C CYS A 46 4.06 -1.20 2.45
N GLN A 47 5.34 -1.56 2.51
CA GLN A 47 5.86 -2.45 3.54
C GLN A 47 5.77 -1.81 4.93
N VAL A 48 6.12 -0.53 5.07
CA VAL A 48 5.94 0.21 6.34
C VAL A 48 4.48 0.21 6.76
N LEU A 49 3.55 0.48 5.83
CA LEU A 49 2.11 0.41 6.12
C LEU A 49 1.65 -0.98 6.56
N MET A 50 2.28 -2.05 6.06
CA MET A 50 2.00 -3.41 6.51
C MET A 50 2.56 -3.70 7.89
N ASP A 51 3.80 -3.28 8.16
CA ASP A 51 4.46 -3.49 9.44
C ASP A 51 3.73 -2.76 10.58
N GLU A 52 3.16 -1.58 10.29
CA GLU A 52 2.31 -0.80 11.22
C GLU A 52 0.84 -1.26 11.28
N GLY A 53 0.46 -2.28 10.52
CA GLY A 53 -0.90 -2.84 10.52
C GLY A 53 -1.97 -1.98 9.85
N VAL A 54 -1.58 -0.92 9.15
CA VAL A 54 -2.49 -0.04 8.39
C VAL A 54 -2.96 -0.72 7.10
N LEU A 55 -2.07 -1.48 6.46
CA LEU A 55 -2.31 -2.26 5.25
C LEU A 55 -2.15 -3.75 5.57
N ALA A 56 -3.08 -4.59 5.12
CA ALA A 56 -3.00 -6.04 5.35
C ALA A 56 -3.16 -6.81 4.04
N HIS A 57 -2.33 -7.84 3.85
CA HIS A 57 -2.53 -8.79 2.76
C HIS A 57 -3.76 -9.66 3.06
N VAL A 58 -4.63 -9.85 2.06
CA VAL A 58 -5.89 -10.59 2.22
C VAL A 58 -5.66 -12.07 2.57
N ARG A 59 -4.48 -12.63 2.25
CA ARG A 59 -4.07 -13.99 2.64
C ARG A 59 -3.08 -14.04 3.81
N GLN A 60 -2.90 -12.94 4.54
CA GLN A 60 -1.98 -12.85 5.70
C GLN A 60 -0.50 -13.11 5.37
N GLU A 61 -0.05 -12.68 4.19
CA GLU A 61 1.40 -12.63 3.89
C GLU A 61 2.04 -11.49 4.69
N SER A 62 3.28 -11.69 5.13
CA SER A 62 4.01 -10.74 5.97
C SER A 62 4.73 -9.64 5.17
N TYR A 63 4.75 -9.73 3.84
CA TYR A 63 5.47 -8.79 2.99
C TYR A 63 4.63 -8.31 1.81
N PHE A 64 4.87 -7.05 1.44
CA PHE A 64 4.20 -6.43 0.31
C PHE A 64 4.74 -6.95 -1.02
N GLN A 65 3.85 -7.08 -2.01
CA GLN A 65 4.18 -7.63 -3.33
C GLN A 65 3.48 -6.82 -4.42
N ASP A 66 4.28 -6.17 -5.26
CA ASP A 66 3.85 -5.50 -6.50
C ASP A 66 3.47 -6.54 -7.57
N ARG A 67 2.29 -7.15 -7.43
CA ARG A 67 1.73 -8.16 -8.35
C ARG A 67 0.22 -8.03 -8.46
N ASP A 68 -0.33 -8.32 -9.64
CA ASP A 68 -1.77 -8.27 -9.92
C ASP A 68 -2.60 -9.27 -9.07
N ALA A 69 -2.03 -10.43 -8.72
CA ALA A 69 -2.73 -11.50 -8.00
C ALA A 69 -2.60 -11.44 -6.46
N ASN A 70 -1.92 -10.42 -5.93
CA ASN A 70 -1.79 -10.20 -4.48
C ASN A 70 -2.67 -9.03 -4.08
N PHE A 71 -3.65 -9.30 -3.20
CA PHE A 71 -4.64 -8.32 -2.79
C PHE A 71 -4.37 -7.79 -1.39
N PHE A 72 -4.52 -6.49 -1.21
CA PHE A 72 -4.30 -5.79 0.04
C PHE A 72 -5.53 -4.96 0.40
N ARG A 73 -5.82 -4.88 1.71
CA ARG A 73 -6.92 -4.10 2.27
C ARG A 73 -6.36 -3.19 3.36
N PHE A 74 -6.85 -1.96 3.41
CA PHE A 74 -6.57 -1.08 4.53
C PHE A 74 -7.46 -1.42 5.73
N VAL A 75 -6.86 -1.58 6.90
CA VAL A 75 -7.51 -2.12 8.10
C VAL A 75 -8.25 -1.05 8.91
N ALA A 76 -7.82 0.22 8.80
CA ALA A 76 -8.30 1.33 9.63
C ALA A 76 -8.84 2.52 8.82
N LEU A 77 -9.44 2.30 7.64
CA LEU A 77 -10.19 3.35 6.96
C LEU A 77 -11.63 3.36 7.46
N GLU A 78 -11.89 4.13 8.50
CA GLU A 78 -13.07 4.99 8.44
C GLU A 78 -12.66 6.17 7.56
N PRO A 79 -13.13 6.27 6.31
CA PRO A 79 -12.84 7.43 5.48
C PRO A 79 -13.57 8.62 6.11
N SER A 80 -12.90 9.37 7.01
CA SER A 80 -13.38 10.71 7.32
C SER A 80 -13.16 11.53 6.05
N ALA A 81 -14.26 11.97 5.44
CA ALA A 81 -14.27 12.87 4.29
C ALA A 81 -13.93 14.31 4.71
N GLU A 82 -13.25 14.47 5.85
CA GLU A 82 -12.72 15.75 6.28
C GLU A 82 -11.66 16.17 5.27
N ASP A 83 -11.63 17.47 4.95
CA ASP A 83 -10.62 18.07 4.09
C ASP A 83 -9.24 17.85 4.74
N ARG A 84 -8.61 16.71 4.42
CA ARG A 84 -7.25 16.42 4.86
C ARG A 84 -6.32 17.35 4.10
N ASP A 85 -5.50 18.08 4.85
CA ASP A 85 -4.56 19.03 4.30
C ASP A 85 -3.57 18.29 3.36
N GLY A 86 -3.37 18.84 2.17
CA GLY A 86 -2.42 18.31 1.21
C GLY A 86 -0.98 18.35 1.72
N GLU A 87 -0.67 19.29 2.61
CA GLU A 87 0.64 19.41 3.26
C GLU A 87 0.86 18.25 4.24
N GLU A 88 -0.11 17.94 5.10
CA GLU A 88 -0.06 16.80 6.03
C GLU A 88 0.11 15.47 5.27
N LEU A 89 -0.59 15.31 4.15
CA LEU A 89 -0.43 14.13 3.29
C LEU A 89 0.99 14.03 2.74
N LEU A 90 1.56 15.14 2.26
CA LEU A 90 2.90 15.15 1.70
C LEU A 90 3.95 14.83 2.78
N GLU A 91 3.81 15.38 3.98
CA GLU A 91 4.68 15.09 5.12
C GLU A 91 4.60 13.61 5.52
N ALA A 92 3.39 13.06 5.64
CA ALA A 92 3.20 11.65 5.95
C ALA A 92 3.86 10.74 4.89
N LEU A 93 3.67 11.04 3.61
CA LEU A 93 4.30 10.29 2.52
C LEU A 93 5.83 10.42 2.54
N ALA A 94 6.37 11.59 2.87
CA ALA A 94 7.81 11.79 3.01
C ALA A 94 8.40 10.94 4.14
N LEU A 95 7.75 10.92 5.31
CA LEU A 95 8.13 10.09 6.46
C LEU A 95 8.11 8.59 6.10
N LEU A 96 7.02 8.11 5.50
CA LEU A 96 6.91 6.70 5.10
C LEU A 96 7.99 6.31 4.08
N THR A 97 8.33 7.20 3.15
CA THR A 97 9.41 6.98 2.19
C THR A 97 10.78 6.88 2.86
N GLN A 98 11.03 7.64 3.93
CA GLN A 98 12.26 7.55 4.72
C GLN A 98 12.37 6.24 5.51
N LEU A 99 11.24 5.71 5.99
CA LEU A 99 11.19 4.43 6.73
C LEU A 99 11.27 3.21 5.80
N GLY A 100 10.83 3.35 4.54
CA GLY A 100 10.72 2.28 3.55
C GLY A 100 11.98 1.42 3.35
N PRO A 101 13.19 2.00 3.17
CA PRO A 101 14.42 1.22 3.00
C PRO A 101 14.70 0.27 4.16
N THR A 102 14.49 0.73 5.41
CA THR A 102 14.70 -0.08 6.61
C THR A 102 13.68 -1.22 6.68
N ALA A 103 12.41 -0.93 6.41
CA ALA A 103 11.36 -1.95 6.39
C ALA A 103 11.67 -3.05 5.37
N LEU A 104 12.05 -2.69 4.13
CA LEU A 104 12.44 -3.66 3.10
C LEU A 104 13.64 -4.51 3.52
N LEU A 105 14.68 -3.90 4.11
CA LEU A 105 15.85 -4.61 4.60
C LEU A 105 15.45 -5.65 5.66
N THR A 106 14.64 -5.27 6.65
CA THR A 106 14.21 -6.21 7.70
C THR A 106 13.38 -7.36 7.14
N THR A 107 12.52 -7.09 6.16
CA THR A 107 11.74 -8.11 5.46
C THR A 107 12.60 -9.07 4.65
N ILE A 108 13.65 -8.58 3.98
CA ILE A 108 14.59 -9.42 3.25
C ILE A 108 15.38 -10.31 4.22
N LEU A 109 15.86 -9.77 5.35
CA LEU A 109 16.60 -10.53 6.35
C LEU A 109 15.76 -11.59 7.08
N ARG A 110 14.43 -11.45 7.11
CA ARG A 110 13.52 -12.44 7.68
C ARG A 110 13.25 -13.64 6.75
N LYS A 111 13.65 -13.57 5.48
CA LYS A 111 13.52 -14.70 4.55
C LYS A 111 14.63 -15.73 4.83
N PRO A 112 14.27 -17.01 5.10
CA PRO A 112 15.25 -18.06 5.36
C PRO A 112 16.06 -18.44 4.12
#